data_AF-A0A5Q5BSR0-F1
#
_entry.id   AF-A0A5Q5BSR0-F1
#
_cell.length_a   1.000
_cell.length_b   1.000
_cell.length_c   1.000
_cell.angle_alpha   90.00
_cell.angle_beta   90.00
_cell.angle_gamma   90.00
#
_symmetry.space_group_name_H-M   'P 1'
#
loop_
_entity.id
_entity.type
_entity.pdbx_description
1 polymer ?
#
loop_
_entity_poly.entity_id
_entity_poly.type
_entity_poly.pdbx_seq_one_letter_code
_entity_poly.pdbx_strand_id
1 'polypeptide(L)'
;MKERLAVPKAEFRSYYGRQILKTPVWNWMIAAYLFSGGLSAGSAMLGAGADLTGRPGLRKVSRIGSLVSLVASMYFLIGDLGRPERFHHMLRVAKPSSPMSMGTWILGAYGPGAGVAAVAEVAELMPARLRRTRLGRLLGWAARPAGLEAAVVAPGVASYTAVLLSHTAVPAWNEAHPYLPFVFTGSAAASGGGLGMLLAPLDESGPARRMAVAGAALEVAASRTMERRLGVVGEAYTTGRAHRLRQWSEVLTLGGVAGAVIGRNRAVLAVSGAVLLAGSALQRFGVFEAGVESTRDPKYVVVPQRERLAAGEPARAR
;
A
#
# COMPACT_ATOMS: atom_id res chain seq x y z
N MET A 1 12.88 -51.60 -27.10
CA MET A 1 11.94 -51.12 -28.13
C MET A 1 11.09 -50.02 -27.49
N LYS A 2 11.31 -48.74 -27.83
CA LYS A 2 10.55 -47.62 -27.24
C LYS A 2 9.12 -47.69 -27.77
N GLU A 3 8.18 -47.94 -26.88
CA GLU A 3 6.74 -47.95 -27.16
C GLU A 3 6.35 -46.62 -27.80
N ARG A 4 5.99 -46.63 -29.09
CA ARG A 4 5.46 -45.45 -29.77
C ARG A 4 4.00 -45.32 -29.32
N LEU A 5 3.73 -44.30 -28.50
CA LEU A 5 2.36 -43.92 -28.15
C LEU A 5 1.52 -43.80 -29.43
N ALA A 6 0.47 -44.63 -29.53
CA ALA A 6 -0.46 -44.67 -30.67
C ALA A 6 -1.36 -43.42 -30.77
N VAL A 7 -1.25 -42.51 -29.81
CA VAL A 7 -1.99 -41.26 -29.73
C VAL A 7 -0.97 -40.12 -29.67
N PRO A 8 -1.15 -39.03 -30.44
CA PRO A 8 -0.37 -37.81 -30.25
C PRO A 8 -0.36 -37.45 -28.77
N LYS A 9 0.80 -37.09 -28.21
CA LYS A 9 0.85 -36.60 -26.82
C LYS A 9 -0.17 -35.47 -26.69
N ALA A 10 -1.15 -35.64 -25.80
CA ALA A 10 -2.18 -34.65 -25.57
C ALA A 10 -1.51 -33.29 -25.23
N GLU A 11 -1.68 -32.31 -26.12
CA GLU A 11 -1.25 -30.94 -25.86
C GLU A 11 -2.25 -30.27 -24.91
N PHE A 12 -2.12 -30.51 -23.61
CA PHE A 12 -2.87 -29.78 -22.60
C PHE A 12 -2.35 -28.33 -22.51
N ARG A 13 -2.79 -27.47 -23.45
CA ARG A 13 -2.38 -26.06 -23.54
C ARG A 13 -2.91 -25.21 -22.37
N SER A 14 -4.08 -25.56 -21.84
CA SER A 14 -4.68 -24.99 -20.62
C SER A 14 -5.65 -26.00 -20.00
N TYR A 15 -6.21 -25.69 -18.83
CA TYR A 15 -7.26 -26.50 -18.19
C TYR A 15 -8.60 -26.36 -18.93
N TYR A 16 -8.65 -26.81 -20.20
CA TYR A 16 -9.80 -26.71 -21.09
C TYR A 16 -10.38 -25.29 -21.22
N GLY A 17 -9.52 -24.26 -21.10
CA GLY A 17 -9.94 -22.85 -21.07
C GLY A 17 -10.76 -22.46 -19.85
N ARG A 18 -10.91 -23.35 -18.86
CA ARG A 18 -11.64 -23.08 -17.62
C ARG A 18 -10.70 -22.57 -16.53
N GLN A 19 -11.26 -21.71 -15.69
CA GLN A 19 -10.61 -21.17 -14.51
C GLN A 19 -10.10 -22.29 -13.58
N ILE A 20 -8.82 -22.22 -13.19
CA ILE A 20 -8.17 -23.16 -12.26
C ILE A 20 -8.25 -22.66 -10.82
N LEU A 21 -8.04 -21.36 -10.62
CA LEU A 21 -8.05 -20.72 -9.30
C LEU A 21 -9.39 -20.04 -9.06
N LYS A 22 -9.97 -20.19 -7.87
CA LYS A 22 -11.16 -19.40 -7.51
C LYS A 22 -10.78 -17.91 -7.46
N THR A 23 -11.56 -17.06 -8.13
CA THR A 23 -11.40 -15.61 -8.06
C THR A 23 -11.46 -15.13 -6.60
N PRO A 24 -10.59 -14.21 -6.17
CA PRO A 24 -10.68 -13.59 -4.86
C PRO A 24 -12.07 -12.99 -4.64
N VAL A 25 -12.66 -13.24 -3.46
CA VAL A 25 -13.98 -12.71 -3.07
C VAL A 25 -13.90 -11.28 -2.51
N TRP A 26 -12.70 -10.70 -2.48
CA TRP A 26 -12.45 -9.35 -1.96
C TRP A 26 -13.17 -8.30 -2.80
N ASN A 27 -13.70 -7.29 -2.13
CA ASN A 27 -14.33 -6.15 -2.76
C ASN A 27 -13.32 -4.98 -2.95
N TRP A 28 -13.76 -3.92 -3.61
CA TRP A 28 -13.02 -2.65 -3.76
C TRP A 28 -12.53 -2.08 -2.42
N MET A 29 -13.18 -2.45 -1.32
CA MET A 29 -12.80 -2.07 0.05
C MET A 29 -11.37 -2.51 0.37
N ILE A 30 -10.92 -3.67 -0.10
CA ILE A 30 -9.52 -4.07 0.08
C ILE A 30 -8.57 -3.11 -0.63
N ALA A 31 -8.83 -2.72 -1.87
CA ALA A 31 -8.01 -1.73 -2.56
C ALA A 31 -7.95 -0.38 -1.81
N ALA A 32 -9.09 0.06 -1.26
CA ALA A 32 -9.18 1.26 -0.43
C ALA A 32 -8.41 1.13 0.90
N TYR A 33 -8.46 -0.04 1.55
CA TYR A 33 -7.66 -0.39 2.73
C TYR A 33 -6.15 -0.34 2.42
N LEU A 34 -5.71 -0.93 1.31
CA LEU A 34 -4.31 -0.93 0.90
C LEU A 34 -3.78 0.51 0.73
N PHE A 35 -4.57 1.38 0.11
CA PHE A 35 -4.23 2.79 -0.09
C PHE A 35 -4.19 3.55 1.24
N SER A 36 -5.27 3.50 2.02
CA SER A 36 -5.41 4.26 3.26
C SER A 36 -4.40 3.81 4.34
N GLY A 37 -4.08 2.53 4.42
CA GLY A 37 -3.00 2.01 5.27
C GLY A 37 -1.63 2.54 4.86
N GLY A 38 -1.33 2.56 3.55
CA GLY A 38 -0.11 3.14 3.00
C GLY A 38 0.01 4.65 3.26
N LEU A 39 -1.06 5.40 3.00
CA LEU A 39 -1.14 6.83 3.28
C LEU A 39 -0.92 7.12 4.77
N SER A 40 -1.52 6.30 5.64
CA SER A 40 -1.35 6.41 7.08
C SER A 40 0.12 6.29 7.48
N ALA A 41 0.77 5.22 7.02
CA ALA A 41 2.18 4.94 7.30
C ALA A 41 3.11 6.05 6.78
N GLY A 42 2.94 6.48 5.53
CA GLY A 42 3.72 7.58 4.95
C GLY A 42 3.55 8.88 5.74
N SER A 43 2.32 9.18 6.17
CA SER A 43 2.04 10.37 6.97
C SER A 43 2.66 10.26 8.38
N ALA A 44 2.66 9.10 9.02
CA ALA A 44 3.32 8.94 10.33
C ALA A 44 4.84 9.18 10.25
N MET A 45 5.50 8.62 9.23
CA MET A 45 6.94 8.84 9.01
C MET A 45 7.25 10.32 8.74
N LEU A 46 6.45 10.97 7.89
CA LEU A 46 6.60 12.40 7.61
C LEU A 46 6.37 13.26 8.86
N GLY A 47 5.36 12.91 9.67
CA GLY A 47 5.04 13.59 10.92
C GLY A 47 6.15 13.49 11.96
N ALA A 48 6.79 12.32 12.09
CA ALA A 48 7.96 12.16 12.94
C ALA A 48 9.15 13.01 12.45
N GLY A 49 9.45 12.99 11.15
CA GLY A 49 10.48 13.84 10.57
C GLY A 49 10.20 15.33 10.77
N ALA A 50 8.94 15.76 10.66
CA ALA A 50 8.52 17.13 10.92
C ALA A 50 8.69 17.52 12.41
N ASP A 51 8.38 16.62 13.35
CA ASP A 51 8.57 16.86 14.79
C ASP A 51 10.05 16.97 15.17
N LEU A 52 10.90 16.10 14.60
CA LEU A 52 12.35 16.13 14.83
C LEU A 52 13.02 17.38 14.25
N THR A 53 12.41 17.99 13.23
CA THR A 53 12.99 19.14 12.52
C THR A 53 12.27 20.47 12.79
N GLY A 54 11.38 20.51 13.78
CA GLY A 54 10.74 21.74 14.23
C GLY A 54 9.73 22.34 13.25
N ARG A 55 8.96 21.48 12.53
CA ARG A 55 7.93 21.89 11.55
C ARG A 55 6.52 21.59 12.08
N PRO A 56 5.95 22.45 12.94
CA PRO A 56 4.71 22.16 13.66
C PRO A 56 3.47 22.02 12.75
N GLY A 57 3.35 22.80 11.68
CA GLY A 57 2.24 22.70 10.74
C GLY A 57 2.22 21.37 9.98
N LEU A 58 3.39 20.95 9.46
CA LEU A 58 3.57 19.67 8.79
C LEU A 58 3.40 18.51 9.75
N ARG A 59 3.92 18.61 10.97
CA ARG A 59 3.74 17.61 12.03
C ARG A 59 2.26 17.37 12.31
N LYS A 60 1.51 18.44 12.54
CA LYS A 60 0.07 18.42 12.85
C LYS A 60 -0.74 17.73 11.76
N VAL A 61 -0.59 18.20 10.53
CA VAL A 61 -1.26 17.63 9.35
C VAL A 61 -0.94 16.16 9.19
N SER A 62 0.34 15.79 9.32
CA SER A 62 0.80 14.42 9.06
C SER A 62 0.33 13.44 10.14
N ARG A 63 0.32 13.85 11.43
CA ARG A 63 -0.21 13.02 12.53
C ARG A 63 -1.72 12.83 12.43
N ILE A 64 -2.48 13.91 12.21
CA ILE A 64 -3.94 13.83 12.03
C ILE A 64 -4.26 13.00 10.78
N GLY A 65 -3.58 13.26 9.67
CA GLY A 65 -3.72 12.53 8.42
C GLY A 65 -3.41 11.03 8.57
N SER A 66 -2.38 10.71 9.34
CA SER A 66 -2.03 9.33 9.69
C SER A 66 -3.17 8.63 10.43
N LEU A 67 -3.73 9.23 11.49
CA LEU A 67 -4.84 8.64 12.24
C LEU A 67 -6.11 8.52 11.39
N VAL A 68 -6.51 9.57 10.66
CA VAL A 68 -7.70 9.53 9.80
C VAL A 68 -7.59 8.42 8.76
N SER A 69 -6.43 8.30 8.13
CA SER A 69 -6.18 7.25 7.14
C SER A 69 -6.14 5.86 7.77
N LEU A 70 -5.63 5.73 8.99
CA LEU A 70 -5.66 4.46 9.74
C LEU A 70 -7.10 4.04 10.06
N VAL A 71 -7.94 4.97 10.53
CA VAL A 71 -9.34 4.69 10.83
C VAL A 71 -10.10 4.28 9.55
N ALA A 72 -9.87 4.98 8.44
CA ALA A 72 -10.42 4.59 7.14
C ALA A 72 -9.95 3.19 6.71
N SER A 73 -8.64 2.90 6.87
CA SER A 73 -8.06 1.58 6.61
C SER A 73 -8.71 0.49 7.43
N MET A 74 -8.92 0.71 8.73
CA MET A 74 -9.59 -0.24 9.62
C MET A 74 -11.05 -0.44 9.23
N TYR A 75 -11.76 0.62 8.86
CA TYR A 75 -13.14 0.55 8.39
C TYR A 75 -13.25 -0.31 7.12
N PHE A 76 -12.41 -0.06 6.11
CA PHE A 76 -12.43 -0.83 4.88
C PHE A 76 -12.02 -2.30 5.09
N LEU A 77 -11.04 -2.56 5.95
CA LEU A 77 -10.60 -3.92 6.28
C LEU A 77 -11.69 -4.71 7.00
N ILE A 78 -12.32 -4.12 8.03
CA ILE A 78 -13.36 -4.79 8.82
C ILE A 78 -14.64 -4.97 7.98
N GLY A 79 -14.99 -3.99 7.16
CA GLY A 79 -16.18 -4.05 6.32
C GLY A 79 -16.11 -5.09 5.19
N ASP A 80 -14.91 -5.47 4.72
CA ASP A 80 -14.73 -6.58 3.78
C ASP A 80 -14.83 -7.96 4.46
N LEU A 81 -14.74 -8.03 5.80
CA LEU A 81 -14.92 -9.29 6.52
C LEU A 81 -16.35 -9.79 6.33
N GLY A 82 -16.52 -11.05 5.93
CA GLY A 82 -17.85 -11.66 5.82
C GLY A 82 -18.63 -11.74 7.15
N ARG A 83 -17.96 -11.56 8.30
CA ARG A 83 -18.58 -11.42 9.64
C ARG A 83 -17.81 -10.35 10.45
N PRO A 84 -18.15 -9.06 10.30
CA PRO A 84 -17.39 -7.97 10.90
C PRO A 84 -17.41 -8.00 12.44
N GLU A 85 -18.46 -8.55 13.08
CA GLU A 85 -18.56 -8.62 14.55
C GLU A 85 -17.45 -9.48 15.17
N ARG A 86 -16.85 -10.37 14.36
CA ARG A 86 -15.81 -11.32 14.76
C ARG A 86 -14.39 -10.80 14.55
N PHE A 87 -14.20 -9.54 14.14
CA PHE A 87 -12.86 -8.97 13.88
C PHE A 87 -11.90 -9.17 15.06
N HIS A 88 -12.41 -9.08 16.29
CA HIS A 88 -11.65 -9.22 17.52
C HIS A 88 -11.03 -10.63 17.69
N HIS A 89 -11.46 -11.64 16.94
CA HIS A 89 -10.79 -12.95 16.89
C HIS A 89 -9.42 -12.89 16.22
N MET A 90 -9.19 -11.94 15.30
CA MET A 90 -7.89 -11.76 14.64
C MET A 90 -6.82 -11.30 15.64
N LEU A 91 -7.21 -10.62 16.71
CA LEU A 91 -6.32 -10.10 17.76
C LEU A 91 -5.87 -11.16 18.77
N ARG A 92 -6.36 -12.41 18.66
CA ARG A 92 -6.09 -13.46 19.67
C ARG A 92 -4.91 -14.36 19.35
N VAL A 93 -4.54 -14.48 18.08
CA VAL A 93 -3.55 -15.47 17.62
C VAL A 93 -2.40 -14.76 16.91
N ALA A 94 -1.17 -15.03 17.36
CA ALA A 94 0.05 -14.67 16.66
C ALA A 94 0.54 -15.87 15.85
N LYS A 95 0.43 -15.78 14.52
CA LYS A 95 0.93 -16.79 13.58
C LYS A 95 1.93 -16.14 12.62
N PRO A 96 3.24 -16.19 12.93
CA PRO A 96 4.27 -15.53 12.12
C PRO A 96 4.31 -15.97 10.65
N SER A 97 3.86 -17.20 10.35
CA SER A 97 3.79 -17.72 8.99
C SER A 97 2.58 -17.21 8.18
N SER A 98 1.70 -16.39 8.78
CA SER A 98 0.51 -15.84 8.13
C SER A 98 0.63 -14.32 8.02
N PRO A 99 0.78 -13.77 6.80
CA PRO A 99 0.80 -12.32 6.57
C PRO A 99 -0.44 -11.60 7.14
N MET A 100 -1.61 -12.25 7.10
CA MET A 100 -2.84 -11.72 7.69
C MET A 100 -2.73 -11.53 9.21
N SER A 101 -2.17 -12.53 9.93
CA SER A 101 -1.96 -12.44 11.39
C SER A 101 -0.92 -11.38 11.72
N MET A 102 0.21 -11.38 10.99
CA MET A 102 1.25 -10.36 11.16
C MET A 102 0.71 -8.95 10.92
N GLY A 103 -0.15 -8.76 9.92
CA GLY A 103 -0.81 -7.49 9.64
C GLY A 103 -1.63 -6.97 10.83
N THR A 104 -2.38 -7.84 11.50
CA THR A 104 -3.13 -7.48 12.71
C THR A 104 -2.22 -7.01 13.84
N TRP A 105 -1.09 -7.68 14.07
CA TRP A 105 -0.13 -7.29 15.10
C TRP A 105 0.64 -6.02 14.76
N ILE A 106 1.00 -5.82 13.48
CA ILE A 106 1.63 -4.58 13.00
C ILE A 106 0.68 -3.40 13.17
N LEU A 107 -0.59 -3.54 12.78
CA LEU A 107 -1.61 -2.50 12.99
C LEU A 107 -1.89 -2.25 14.48
N GLY A 108 -1.88 -3.31 15.30
CA GLY A 108 -2.07 -3.23 16.75
C GLY A 108 -0.92 -2.50 17.46
N ALA A 109 0.32 -2.68 17.00
CA ALA A 109 1.47 -1.92 17.49
C ALA A 109 1.39 -0.46 17.03
N TYR A 110 1.12 -0.23 15.74
CA TYR A 110 1.09 1.10 15.13
C TYR A 110 -0.04 2.02 15.65
N GLY A 111 -1.23 1.47 15.86
CA GLY A 111 -2.45 2.24 16.12
C GLY A 111 -2.41 3.11 17.38
N PRO A 112 -1.98 2.59 18.55
CA PRO A 112 -1.85 3.38 19.77
C PRO A 112 -0.95 4.61 19.60
N GLY A 113 0.24 4.46 19.00
CA GLY A 113 1.16 5.57 18.77
C GLY A 113 0.57 6.65 17.87
N ALA A 114 0.02 6.23 16.72
CA ALA A 114 -0.62 7.13 15.77
C ALA A 114 -1.82 7.86 16.40
N GLY A 115 -2.60 7.14 17.21
CA GLY A 115 -3.75 7.68 17.95
C GLY A 115 -3.34 8.73 18.97
N VAL A 116 -2.41 8.41 19.88
CA VAL A 116 -1.95 9.34 20.92
C VAL A 116 -1.32 10.59 20.29
N ALA A 117 -0.47 10.41 19.28
CA ALA A 117 0.18 11.53 18.60
C ALA A 117 -0.84 12.46 17.92
N ALA A 118 -1.84 11.92 17.22
CA ALA A 118 -2.87 12.73 16.56
C ALA A 118 -3.84 13.39 17.55
N VAL A 119 -4.27 12.67 18.59
CA VAL A 119 -5.14 13.23 19.65
C VAL A 119 -4.45 14.38 20.37
N ALA A 120 -3.13 14.31 20.57
CA ALA A 120 -2.36 15.42 21.13
C ALA A 120 -2.42 16.69 20.25
N GLU A 121 -2.32 16.55 18.93
CA GLU A 121 -2.42 17.69 18.00
C GLU A 121 -3.83 18.32 18.01
N VAL A 122 -4.88 17.52 18.13
CA VAL A 122 -6.27 18.01 18.25
C VAL A 122 -6.49 18.66 19.61
N ALA A 123 -5.92 18.11 20.69
CA ALA A 123 -6.01 18.67 22.03
C ALA A 123 -5.34 20.04 22.15
N GLU A 124 -4.37 20.37 21.29
CA GLU A 124 -3.80 21.73 21.22
C GLU A 124 -4.84 22.79 20.82
N LEU A 125 -5.88 22.41 20.09
CA LEU A 125 -6.99 23.29 19.69
C LEU A 125 -8.01 23.50 20.82
N MET A 126 -7.93 22.73 21.91
CA MET A 126 -8.85 22.83 23.04
C MET A 126 -8.52 23.99 24.00
N PRO A 127 -9.51 24.49 24.77
CA PRO A 127 -9.32 25.58 25.73
C PRO A 127 -8.15 25.33 26.68
N ALA A 128 -7.39 26.38 27.01
CA ALA A 128 -6.20 26.30 27.85
C ALA A 128 -6.44 25.64 29.22
N ARG A 129 -7.68 25.71 29.74
CA ARG A 129 -8.08 25.05 31.00
C ARG A 129 -7.97 23.53 30.92
N LEU A 130 -8.41 22.93 29.81
CA LEU A 130 -8.36 21.48 29.57
C LEU A 130 -6.93 21.01 29.32
N ARG A 131 -6.11 21.80 28.62
CA ARG A 131 -4.69 21.50 28.38
C ARG A 131 -3.84 21.50 29.66
N ARG A 132 -4.17 22.34 30.64
CA ARG A 132 -3.47 22.43 31.94
C ARG A 132 -3.80 21.29 32.91
N THR A 133 -4.83 20.48 32.62
CA THR A 133 -5.14 19.30 33.42
C THR A 133 -3.97 18.32 33.45
N ARG A 134 -3.93 17.42 34.45
CA ARG A 134 -2.91 16.36 34.52
C ARG A 134 -2.93 15.50 33.25
N LEU A 135 -4.13 15.20 32.73
CA LEU A 135 -4.32 14.43 31.50
C LEU A 135 -3.74 15.14 30.26
N GLY A 136 -4.00 16.45 30.11
CA GLY A 136 -3.45 17.23 29.00
C GLY A 136 -1.91 17.31 29.00
N ARG A 137 -1.30 17.43 30.18
CA ARG A 137 0.16 17.39 30.34
C ARG A 137 0.75 16.01 30.01
N LEU A 138 0.12 14.94 30.49
CA LEU A 138 0.53 13.57 30.18
C LEU A 138 0.43 13.28 28.67
N LEU A 139 -0.66 13.71 28.03
CA LEU A 139 -0.87 13.57 26.59
C LEU A 139 0.21 14.31 25.79
N GLY A 140 0.52 15.55 26.16
CA GLY A 140 1.58 16.33 25.51
C GLY A 140 2.97 15.69 25.66
N TRP A 141 3.29 15.14 26.84
CA TRP A 141 4.54 14.41 27.07
C TRP A 141 4.61 13.10 26.26
N ALA A 142 3.50 12.37 26.17
CA ALA A 142 3.42 11.11 25.43
C ALA A 142 3.38 11.29 23.90
N ALA A 143 2.99 12.46 23.39
CA ALA A 143 2.77 12.70 21.96
C ALA A 143 4.00 12.42 21.07
N ARG A 144 5.17 12.92 21.48
CA ARG A 144 6.42 12.72 20.75
C ARG A 144 6.91 11.27 20.75
N PRO A 145 7.06 10.58 21.90
CA PRO A 145 7.45 9.18 21.89
C PRO A 145 6.43 8.29 21.16
N ALA A 146 5.13 8.55 21.32
CA ALA A 146 4.08 7.84 20.58
C ALA A 146 4.17 8.05 19.07
N GLY A 147 4.43 9.28 18.62
CA GLY A 147 4.62 9.58 17.20
C GLY A 147 5.87 8.92 16.60
N LEU A 148 6.96 8.81 17.38
CA LEU A 148 8.18 8.12 16.97
C LEU A 148 7.99 6.60 16.93
N GLU A 149 7.28 6.03 17.90
CA GLU A 149 6.90 4.61 17.90
C GLU A 149 6.09 4.26 16.64
N ALA A 150 5.04 5.03 16.36
CA ALA A 150 4.25 4.85 15.15
C ALA A 150 5.10 4.95 13.87
N ALA A 151 6.06 5.89 13.82
CA ALA A 151 6.96 6.04 12.68
C ALA A 151 7.95 4.88 12.52
N VAL A 152 8.36 4.23 13.62
CA VAL A 152 9.21 3.02 13.58
C VAL A 152 8.42 1.81 13.04
N VAL A 153 7.14 1.69 13.40
CA VAL A 153 6.28 0.59 12.93
C VAL A 153 5.72 0.85 11.51
N ALA A 154 5.60 2.11 11.10
CA ALA A 154 5.02 2.52 9.82
C ALA A 154 5.61 1.83 8.56
N PRO A 155 6.94 1.62 8.42
CA PRO A 155 7.48 0.84 7.31
C PRO A 155 6.85 -0.56 7.21
N GLY A 156 6.63 -1.21 8.35
CA GLY A 156 5.92 -2.48 8.44
C GLY A 156 4.51 -2.37 7.88
N VAL A 157 3.74 -1.33 8.27
CA VAL A 157 2.39 -1.03 7.76
C VAL A 157 2.39 -0.79 6.24
N ALA A 158 3.40 -0.06 5.74
CA ALA A 158 3.52 0.27 4.32
C ALA A 158 3.82 -0.96 3.44
N SER A 159 4.60 -1.93 3.95
CA SER A 159 5.08 -3.08 3.17
C SER A 159 4.28 -4.37 3.37
N TYR A 160 3.73 -4.65 4.55
CA TYR A 160 3.13 -5.97 4.84
C TYR A 160 1.95 -6.29 3.92
N THR A 161 1.23 -5.27 3.47
CA THR A 161 0.10 -5.45 2.56
C THR A 161 0.54 -5.92 1.18
N ALA A 162 1.75 -5.56 0.73
CA ALA A 162 2.33 -6.14 -0.48
C ALA A 162 2.67 -7.63 -0.26
N VAL A 163 3.26 -7.96 0.88
CA VAL A 163 3.59 -9.34 1.25
C VAL A 163 2.32 -10.20 1.32
N LEU A 164 1.24 -9.66 1.89
CA LEU A 164 -0.06 -10.31 1.97
C LEU A 164 -0.58 -10.69 0.59
N LEU A 165 -0.54 -9.77 -0.38
CA LEU A 165 -0.96 -10.06 -1.77
C LEU A 165 -0.04 -11.08 -2.43
N SER A 166 1.27 -10.90 -2.29
CA SER A 166 2.28 -11.73 -2.95
C SER A 166 2.36 -13.15 -2.40
N HIS A 167 1.93 -13.37 -1.15
CA HIS A 167 1.89 -14.69 -0.53
C HIS A 167 0.59 -15.47 -0.85
N THR A 168 -0.14 -15.06 -1.89
CA THR A 168 -1.29 -15.79 -2.41
C THR A 168 -0.91 -16.62 -3.65
N ALA A 169 -1.80 -17.53 -4.07
CA ALA A 169 -1.65 -18.26 -5.33
C ALA A 169 -2.06 -17.43 -6.57
N VAL A 170 -2.48 -16.17 -6.40
CA VAL A 170 -2.91 -15.31 -7.51
C VAL A 170 -1.70 -14.96 -8.38
N PRO A 171 -1.66 -15.34 -9.67
CA PRO A 171 -0.45 -15.27 -10.48
C PRO A 171 0.16 -13.88 -10.54
N ALA A 172 -0.64 -12.85 -10.83
CA ALA A 172 -0.16 -11.48 -10.94
C ALA A 172 0.48 -10.96 -9.65
N TRP A 173 -0.08 -11.32 -8.48
CA TRP A 173 0.49 -10.87 -7.20
C TRP A 173 1.71 -11.68 -6.77
N ASN A 174 1.68 -12.99 -7.00
CA ASN A 174 2.74 -13.90 -6.57
C ASN A 174 4.03 -13.72 -7.39
N GLU A 175 3.91 -13.66 -8.72
CA GLU A 175 5.06 -13.46 -9.59
C GLU A 175 5.65 -12.04 -9.41
N ALA A 176 4.84 -11.07 -8.98
CA ALA A 176 5.29 -9.71 -8.68
C ALA A 176 5.89 -9.53 -7.27
N HIS A 177 6.04 -10.59 -6.47
CA HIS A 177 6.55 -10.51 -5.10
C HIS A 177 7.89 -9.77 -4.90
N PRO A 178 8.86 -9.79 -5.84
CA PRO A 178 10.11 -9.05 -5.64
C PRO A 178 9.93 -7.53 -5.75
N TYR A 179 8.85 -7.07 -6.40
CA TYR A 179 8.65 -5.67 -6.78
C TYR A 179 7.53 -4.99 -5.99
N LEU A 180 6.46 -5.72 -5.68
CA LEU A 180 5.28 -5.16 -5.00
C LEU A 180 5.59 -4.44 -3.67
N PRO A 181 6.51 -4.93 -2.79
CA PRO A 181 6.89 -4.19 -1.60
C PRO A 181 7.42 -2.78 -1.91
N PHE A 182 8.28 -2.65 -2.93
CA PHE A 182 8.85 -1.37 -3.34
C PHE A 182 7.80 -0.44 -3.97
N VAL A 183 6.91 -0.99 -4.80
CA VAL A 183 5.77 -0.24 -5.35
C VAL A 183 4.91 0.31 -4.20
N PHE A 184 4.60 -0.53 -3.21
CA PHE A 184 3.70 -0.16 -2.13
C PHE A 184 4.34 0.84 -1.16
N THR A 185 5.61 0.66 -0.78
CA THR A 185 6.31 1.60 0.09
C THR A 185 6.61 2.92 -0.61
N GLY A 186 6.97 2.88 -1.90
CA GLY A 186 7.15 4.07 -2.73
C GLY A 186 5.85 4.88 -2.81
N SER A 187 4.74 4.19 -3.08
CA SER A 187 3.41 4.79 -3.13
C SER A 187 2.93 5.33 -1.78
N ALA A 188 3.25 4.65 -0.68
CA ALA A 188 3.00 5.13 0.67
C ALA A 188 3.76 6.43 0.97
N ALA A 189 5.03 6.51 0.56
CA ALA A 189 5.83 7.73 0.70
C ALA A 189 5.33 8.87 -0.21
N ALA A 190 4.95 8.55 -1.44
CA ALA A 190 4.37 9.49 -2.40
C ALA A 190 3.06 10.11 -1.88
N SER A 191 2.14 9.27 -1.42
CA SER A 191 0.85 9.69 -0.86
C SER A 191 0.98 10.43 0.47
N GLY A 192 1.84 9.98 1.39
CA GLY A 192 2.13 10.69 2.65
C GLY A 192 2.75 12.08 2.40
N GLY A 193 3.73 12.17 1.51
CA GLY A 193 4.29 13.45 1.04
C GLY A 193 3.24 14.31 0.34
N GLY A 194 2.37 13.70 -0.47
CA GLY A 194 1.25 14.36 -1.14
C GLY A 194 0.25 14.98 -0.17
N LEU A 195 -0.10 14.29 0.92
CA LEU A 195 -0.97 14.83 1.97
C LEU A 195 -0.31 16.01 2.71
N GLY A 196 0.99 15.88 3.02
CA GLY A 196 1.78 16.98 3.59
C GLY A 196 1.77 18.20 2.67
N MET A 197 2.02 18.02 1.38
CA MET A 197 1.94 19.10 0.38
C MET A 197 0.53 19.66 0.21
N LEU A 198 -0.50 18.82 0.36
CA LEU A 198 -1.90 19.22 0.23
C LEU A 198 -2.33 20.17 1.36
N LEU A 199 -1.90 19.93 2.59
CA LEU A 199 -2.47 20.56 3.78
C LEU A 199 -1.48 21.39 4.61
N ALA A 200 -0.17 21.12 4.56
CA ALA A 200 0.81 21.85 5.37
C ALA A 200 1.09 23.27 4.84
N PRO A 201 1.63 24.16 5.70
CA PRO A 201 2.17 25.46 5.28
C PRO A 201 3.28 25.31 4.21
N LEU A 202 3.38 26.28 3.30
CA LEU A 202 4.29 26.22 2.15
C LEU A 202 5.76 26.21 2.58
N ASP A 203 6.09 27.00 3.59
CA ASP A 203 7.40 27.12 4.23
C ASP A 203 7.88 25.83 4.90
N GLU A 204 6.94 25.02 5.41
CA GLU A 204 7.26 23.73 6.03
C GLU A 204 7.25 22.55 5.04
N SER A 205 6.76 22.72 3.82
CA SER A 205 6.48 21.63 2.87
C SER A 205 7.72 20.99 2.22
N GLY A 206 8.92 21.52 2.45
CA GLY A 206 10.17 21.02 1.85
C GLY A 206 10.40 19.50 2.02
N PRO A 207 10.33 18.94 3.24
CA PRO A 207 10.44 17.49 3.46
C PRO A 207 9.35 16.68 2.77
N ALA A 208 8.11 17.18 2.77
CA ALA A 208 6.97 16.53 2.12
C ALA A 208 7.22 16.37 0.61
N ARG A 209 7.75 17.41 -0.05
CA ARG A 209 8.14 17.37 -1.47
C ARG A 209 9.22 16.33 -1.73
N ARG A 210 10.29 16.31 -0.94
CA ARG A 210 11.40 15.36 -1.12
C ARG A 210 10.95 13.92 -0.94
N MET A 211 10.15 13.67 0.09
CA MET A 211 9.57 12.34 0.35
C MET A 211 8.61 11.92 -0.76
N ALA A 212 7.78 12.85 -1.25
CA ALA A 212 6.87 12.58 -2.36
C ALA A 212 7.62 12.19 -3.65
N VAL A 213 8.65 12.97 -4.02
CA VAL A 213 9.46 12.71 -5.21
C VAL A 213 10.24 11.40 -5.09
N ALA A 214 10.87 11.15 -3.94
CA ALA A 214 11.60 9.90 -3.71
C ALA A 214 10.68 8.68 -3.73
N GLY A 215 9.50 8.78 -3.10
CA GLY A 215 8.48 7.73 -3.11
C GLY A 215 7.96 7.44 -4.52
N ALA A 216 7.63 8.48 -5.28
CA ALA A 216 7.18 8.36 -6.66
C ALA A 216 8.25 7.77 -7.58
N ALA A 217 9.52 8.17 -7.42
CA ALA A 217 10.63 7.59 -8.17
C ALA A 217 10.78 6.10 -7.89
N LEU A 218 10.69 5.69 -6.61
CA LEU A 218 10.72 4.27 -6.23
C LEU A 218 9.52 3.50 -6.80
N GLU A 219 8.30 4.06 -6.69
CA GLU A 219 7.08 3.44 -7.21
C GLU A 219 7.17 3.22 -8.72
N VAL A 220 7.54 4.25 -9.48
CA VAL A 220 7.62 4.21 -10.95
C VAL A 220 8.74 3.27 -11.40
N ALA A 221 9.93 3.35 -10.78
CA ALA A 221 11.05 2.48 -11.11
C ALA A 221 10.72 1.00 -10.84
N ALA A 222 10.12 0.71 -9.68
CA ALA A 222 9.72 -0.65 -9.32
C ALA A 222 8.63 -1.16 -10.26
N SER A 223 7.61 -0.34 -10.57
CA SER A 223 6.50 -0.75 -11.44
C SER A 223 6.94 -0.97 -12.89
N ARG A 224 7.82 -0.13 -13.44
CA ARG A 224 8.40 -0.35 -14.79
C ARG A 224 9.30 -1.57 -14.84
N THR A 225 10.06 -1.84 -13.77
CA THR A 225 10.90 -3.06 -13.69
C THR A 225 10.04 -4.31 -13.60
N MET A 226 8.96 -4.25 -12.81
CA MET A 226 7.96 -5.29 -12.67
C MET A 226 7.34 -5.67 -14.02
N GLU A 227 6.88 -4.68 -14.80
CA GLU A 227 6.29 -4.89 -16.14
C GLU A 227 7.24 -5.59 -17.11
N ARG A 228 8.54 -5.22 -17.09
CA ARG A 228 9.55 -5.82 -17.98
C ARG A 228 9.89 -7.27 -17.63
N ARG A 229 9.63 -7.70 -16.39
CA ARG A 229 10.13 -8.98 -15.85
C ARG A 229 9.04 -10.01 -15.56
N LEU A 230 7.76 -9.65 -15.65
CA LEU A 230 6.62 -10.53 -15.34
C LEU A 230 6.21 -11.51 -16.45
N GLY A 231 6.87 -11.46 -17.62
CA GLY A 231 6.57 -12.35 -18.74
C GLY A 231 5.08 -12.35 -19.12
N VAL A 232 4.51 -13.53 -19.36
CA VAL A 232 3.10 -13.72 -19.73
C VAL A 232 2.14 -13.19 -18.65
N VAL A 233 2.50 -13.27 -17.36
CA VAL A 233 1.68 -12.75 -16.26
C VAL A 233 1.61 -11.21 -16.28
N GLY A 234 2.58 -10.55 -16.90
CA GLY A 234 2.59 -9.11 -17.12
C GLY A 234 1.38 -8.62 -17.93
N GLU A 235 0.80 -9.46 -18.80
CA GLU A 235 -0.39 -9.11 -19.59
C GLU A 235 -1.59 -8.75 -18.70
N ALA A 236 -1.68 -9.31 -17.49
CA ALA A 236 -2.74 -8.97 -16.53
C ALA A 236 -2.64 -7.51 -16.03
N TYR A 237 -1.43 -6.92 -16.07
CA TYR A 237 -1.20 -5.51 -15.75
C TYR A 237 -1.32 -4.58 -16.96
N THR A 238 -1.13 -5.11 -18.17
CA THR A 238 -1.10 -4.32 -19.41
C THR A 238 -2.37 -4.42 -20.25
N THR A 239 -3.39 -5.14 -19.79
CA THR A 239 -4.68 -5.26 -20.49
C THR A 239 -5.87 -4.79 -19.65
N GLY A 240 -6.96 -4.43 -20.32
CA GLY A 240 -8.26 -4.17 -19.70
C GLY A 240 -8.30 -3.00 -18.71
N ARG A 241 -9.08 -3.16 -17.63
CA ARG A 241 -9.30 -2.13 -16.60
C ARG A 241 -8.05 -1.86 -15.78
N ALA A 242 -7.31 -2.91 -15.42
CA ALA A 242 -6.08 -2.80 -14.64
C ALA A 242 -5.05 -1.89 -15.32
N HIS A 243 -4.89 -2.06 -16.64
CA HIS A 243 -4.00 -1.22 -17.43
C HIS A 243 -4.39 0.26 -17.41
N ARG A 244 -5.68 0.56 -17.61
CA ARG A 244 -6.16 1.96 -17.59
C ARG A 244 -5.91 2.62 -16.24
N LEU A 245 -6.21 1.93 -15.14
CA LEU A 245 -5.94 2.44 -13.78
C LEU A 245 -4.45 2.68 -13.57
N ARG A 246 -3.59 1.77 -14.03
CA ARG A 246 -2.14 1.87 -13.95
C ARG A 246 -1.58 3.02 -14.79
N GLN A 247 -2.08 3.23 -16.01
CA GLN A 247 -1.69 4.35 -16.87
C GLN A 247 -2.05 5.69 -16.23
N TRP A 248 -3.28 5.84 -15.75
CA TRP A 248 -3.71 7.04 -15.04
C TRP A 248 -2.91 7.26 -13.76
N SER A 249 -2.62 6.20 -13.00
CA SER A 249 -1.73 6.25 -11.84
C SER A 249 -0.36 6.82 -12.19
N GLU A 250 0.27 6.33 -13.27
CA GLU A 250 1.59 6.81 -13.69
C GLU A 250 1.56 8.26 -14.14
N VAL A 251 0.56 8.64 -14.95
CA VAL A 251 0.38 10.03 -15.42
C VAL A 251 0.18 10.98 -14.25
N LEU A 252 -0.71 10.64 -13.31
CA LEU A 252 -0.95 11.45 -12.12
C LEU A 252 0.30 11.52 -11.24
N THR A 253 0.98 10.40 -11.01
CA THR A 253 2.19 10.38 -10.18
C THR A 253 3.29 11.25 -10.77
N LEU A 254 3.56 11.13 -12.08
CA LEU A 254 4.55 11.96 -12.77
C LEU A 254 4.14 13.43 -12.83
N GLY A 255 2.87 13.73 -13.10
CA GLY A 255 2.34 15.10 -13.11
C GLY A 255 2.40 15.76 -11.73
N GLY A 256 2.06 15.00 -10.69
CA GLY A 256 2.16 15.42 -9.29
C GLY A 256 3.61 15.67 -8.86
N VAL A 257 4.56 14.84 -9.30
CA VAL A 257 6.00 15.08 -9.10
C VAL A 257 6.47 16.34 -9.82
N ALA A 258 6.09 16.53 -11.09
CA ALA A 258 6.46 17.72 -11.84
C ALA A 258 5.97 19.00 -11.15
N GLY A 259 4.70 19.00 -10.72
CA GLY A 259 4.13 20.08 -9.92
C GLY A 259 4.78 20.25 -8.55
N ALA A 260 5.18 19.16 -7.89
CA ALA A 260 5.94 19.19 -6.64
C ALA A 260 7.34 19.79 -6.83
N VAL A 261 7.99 19.63 -7.97
CA VAL A 261 9.33 20.17 -8.23
C VAL A 261 9.28 21.63 -8.68
N ILE A 262 8.37 21.96 -9.60
CA ILE A 262 8.30 23.28 -10.25
C ILE A 262 7.44 24.26 -9.43
N GLY A 263 6.46 23.76 -8.68
CA GLY A 263 5.51 24.56 -7.92
C GLY A 263 6.18 25.47 -6.89
N ARG A 264 5.90 26.78 -7.01
CA ARG A 264 6.38 27.82 -6.10
C ARG A 264 5.30 28.45 -5.23
N ASN A 265 4.03 28.19 -5.52
CA ASN A 265 2.90 28.72 -4.77
C ASN A 265 2.12 27.59 -4.06
N ARG A 266 1.31 27.98 -3.07
CA ARG A 266 0.55 27.04 -2.24
C ARG A 266 -0.47 26.23 -3.04
N ALA A 267 -1.12 26.86 -4.02
CA ALA A 267 -2.16 26.24 -4.83
C ALA A 267 -1.61 25.11 -5.73
N VAL A 268 -0.52 25.35 -6.46
CA VAL A 268 0.13 24.34 -7.29
C VAL A 268 0.62 23.19 -6.43
N LEU A 269 1.20 23.49 -5.25
CA LEU A 269 1.66 22.45 -4.34
C LEU A 269 0.50 21.61 -3.78
N ALA A 270 -0.63 22.26 -3.45
CA ALA A 270 -1.84 21.59 -2.99
C ALA A 270 -2.39 20.65 -4.07
N VAL A 271 -2.55 21.14 -5.30
CA VAL A 271 -3.03 20.35 -6.45
C VAL A 271 -2.09 19.19 -6.72
N SER A 272 -0.77 19.43 -6.69
CA SER A 272 0.23 18.38 -6.85
C SER A 272 0.10 17.29 -5.78
N GLY A 273 -0.16 17.67 -4.53
CA GLY A 273 -0.41 16.74 -3.43
C GLY A 273 -1.67 15.90 -3.63
N ALA A 274 -2.78 16.53 -4.05
CA ALA A 274 -4.03 15.83 -4.38
C ALA A 274 -3.86 14.86 -5.56
N VAL A 275 -3.12 15.27 -6.59
CA VAL A 275 -2.81 14.46 -7.76
C VAL A 275 -1.95 13.24 -7.39
N LEU A 276 -0.95 13.40 -6.52
CA LEU A 276 -0.16 12.28 -5.99
C LEU A 276 -1.03 11.30 -5.19
N LEU A 277 -1.92 11.80 -4.33
CA LEU A 277 -2.86 10.96 -3.57
C LEU A 277 -3.75 10.13 -4.51
N ALA A 278 -4.29 10.77 -5.55
CA ALA A 278 -5.10 10.09 -6.55
C ALA A 278 -4.29 9.05 -7.34
N GLY A 279 -3.06 9.38 -7.74
CA GLY A 279 -2.14 8.45 -8.40
C GLY A 279 -1.89 7.20 -7.55
N SER A 280 -1.49 7.38 -6.29
CA SER A 280 -1.26 6.27 -5.36
C SER A 280 -2.51 5.43 -5.10
N ALA A 281 -3.70 6.04 -5.05
CA ALA A 281 -4.95 5.29 -4.94
C ALA A 281 -5.18 4.43 -6.19
N LEU A 282 -5.10 5.02 -7.39
CA LEU A 282 -5.25 4.28 -8.65
C LEU A 282 -4.22 3.16 -8.78
N GLN A 283 -2.99 3.33 -8.28
CA GLN A 283 -1.99 2.27 -8.25
C GLN A 283 -2.47 1.06 -7.46
N ARG A 284 -3.01 1.26 -6.24
CA ARG A 284 -3.52 0.16 -5.41
C ARG A 284 -4.70 -0.55 -6.04
N PHE A 285 -5.62 0.21 -6.64
CA PHE A 285 -6.75 -0.34 -7.39
C PHE A 285 -6.29 -1.10 -8.65
N GLY A 286 -5.29 -0.59 -9.38
CA GLY A 286 -4.73 -1.25 -10.55
C GLY A 286 -4.07 -2.58 -10.21
N VAL A 287 -3.28 -2.63 -9.13
CA VAL A 287 -2.67 -3.89 -8.66
C VAL A 287 -3.74 -4.89 -8.21
N PHE A 288 -4.77 -4.42 -7.50
CA PHE A 288 -5.89 -5.27 -7.09
C PHE A 288 -6.62 -5.89 -8.30
N GLU A 289 -7.02 -5.06 -9.26
CA GLU A 289 -7.73 -5.51 -10.47
C GLU A 289 -6.87 -6.45 -11.34
N ALA A 290 -5.57 -6.18 -11.47
CA ALA A 290 -4.65 -7.08 -12.19
C ALA A 290 -4.61 -8.48 -11.57
N GLY A 291 -4.64 -8.56 -10.24
CA GLY A 291 -4.75 -9.82 -9.51
C GLY A 291 -6.01 -10.57 -9.83
N VAL A 292 -7.17 -9.91 -9.67
CA VAL A 292 -8.48 -10.50 -9.96
C VAL A 292 -8.54 -11.02 -11.39
N GLU A 293 -8.09 -10.22 -12.38
CA GLU A 293 -8.09 -10.61 -13.78
C GLU A 293 -7.17 -11.80 -14.06
N SER A 294 -6.00 -11.86 -13.43
CA SER A 294 -5.06 -12.98 -13.60
C SER A 294 -5.59 -14.32 -13.13
N THR A 295 -6.67 -14.34 -12.32
CA THR A 295 -7.30 -15.60 -11.88
C THR A 295 -8.34 -16.13 -12.86
N ARG A 296 -8.83 -15.30 -13.80
CA ARG A 296 -9.91 -15.68 -14.73
C ARG A 296 -9.41 -16.52 -15.89
N ASP A 297 -8.23 -16.21 -16.41
CA ASP A 297 -7.62 -16.95 -17.51
C ASP A 297 -6.62 -17.99 -17.00
N PRO A 298 -6.84 -19.30 -17.24
CA PRO A 298 -5.93 -20.35 -16.81
C PRO A 298 -4.52 -20.24 -17.40
N LYS A 299 -4.31 -19.49 -18.50
CA LYS A 299 -2.98 -19.32 -19.09
C LYS A 299 -1.97 -18.73 -18.10
N TYR A 300 -2.42 -17.81 -17.23
CA TYR A 300 -1.57 -17.17 -16.23
C TYR A 300 -1.10 -18.13 -15.13
N VAL A 301 -1.78 -19.27 -14.97
CA VAL A 301 -1.40 -20.32 -14.03
C VAL A 301 -0.53 -21.38 -14.73
N VAL A 302 -0.96 -21.84 -15.91
CA VAL A 302 -0.36 -23.00 -16.58
C VAL A 302 0.95 -22.65 -17.29
N VAL A 303 1.00 -21.54 -18.02
CA VAL A 303 2.17 -21.21 -18.87
C VAL A 303 3.44 -20.99 -18.03
N PRO A 304 3.43 -20.18 -16.96
CA PRO A 304 4.64 -19.97 -16.14
C PRO A 304 5.13 -21.25 -15.45
N GLN A 305 4.23 -22.14 -15.05
CA GLN A 305 4.60 -23.44 -14.48
C GLN A 305 5.30 -24.34 -15.51
N ARG A 306 4.82 -24.34 -16.76
CA ARG A 306 5.43 -25.12 -17.85
C ARG A 306 6.78 -24.57 -18.28
N GLU A 307 6.93 -23.25 -18.36
CA GLU A 307 8.20 -22.59 -18.67
C GLU A 307 9.27 -22.96 -17.63
N ARG A 308 8.93 -22.94 -16.33
CA ARG A 308 9.82 -23.41 -15.25
C ARG A 308 10.23 -24.88 -15.41
N LEU A 309 9.26 -25.76 -15.68
CA LEU A 309 9.54 -27.18 -15.92
C LEU A 309 10.44 -27.40 -17.15
N ALA A 310 10.22 -26.63 -18.23
CA ALA A 310 11.03 -26.71 -19.44
C ALA A 310 12.46 -26.18 -19.22
N ALA A 311 12.63 -25.17 -18.36
CA ALA A 311 13.92 -24.65 -17.95
C ALA A 311 14.68 -25.55 -16.96
N GLY A 312 14.09 -26.67 -16.53
CA GLY A 312 14.67 -27.57 -15.54
C GLY A 312 14.63 -27.02 -14.11
N GLU A 313 13.88 -25.95 -13.87
CA GLU A 313 13.66 -25.44 -12.53
C GLU A 313 12.64 -26.32 -11.80
N PRO A 314 12.90 -26.73 -10.54
CA PRO A 314 11.94 -27.51 -9.78
C PRO A 314 10.65 -26.71 -9.62
N ALA A 315 9.51 -27.35 -9.89
CA ALA A 315 8.20 -26.80 -9.54
C ALA A 315 8.18 -26.65 -8.01
N ARG A 316 8.48 -25.44 -7.50
CA ARG A 316 8.49 -25.18 -6.07
C ARG A 316 7.07 -25.33 -5.53
N ALA A 317 6.79 -26.47 -4.92
CA ALA A 317 5.79 -26.55 -3.86
C ALA A 317 6.40 -25.85 -2.64
N ARG A 318 5.91 -24.65 -2.33
CA ARG A 318 6.09 -24.02 -1.01
C ARG A 318 4.72 -23.74 -0.44
#